data_AF-A0A924Z5M6-F1
#
_entry.id   AF-A0A924Z5M6-F1
#
_cell.length_a   1.000
_cell.length_b   1.000
_cell.length_c   1.000
_cell.angle_alpha   90.00
_cell.angle_beta   90.00
_cell.angle_gamma   90.00
#
_symmetry.space_group_name_H-M   'P 1'
#
loop_
_entity.id
_entity.type
_entity.pdbx_description
1 polymer ?
#
loop_
_entity_poly.entity_id
_entity_poly.type
_entity_poly.pdbx_seq_one_letter_code
_entity_poly.pdbx_strand_id
1 'polypeptide(L)'
;MLASFTTPLPHAQAALLPLRVLPPNRVRVINPVQALQVVLTQQFSAAGYARRLLGLAALMPSNETRQAFQIFMHTVLARRLAVGPTATAQALRHALEDTWADPLVNRRWQRLALRLDAADCERLLQRAARRQLVVGGSRWVSTETATDGWALSAGAARLAGDAAAQPAGSGTAAVAARPGNTRSRGSQKLAS
;
A
#
# COMPACT_ATOMS: atom_id res chain seq x y z
N MET A 1 3.77 -15.44 2.38
CA MET A 1 2.88 -15.74 3.53
C MET A 1 2.24 -14.44 3.99
N LEU A 2 0.93 -14.25 3.85
CA LEU A 2 0.30 -12.94 4.14
C LEU A 2 0.23 -12.60 5.64
N ALA A 3 0.22 -13.62 6.50
CA ALA A 3 0.13 -13.45 7.96
C ALA A 3 1.23 -12.55 8.55
N SER A 4 2.43 -12.50 7.94
CA SER A 4 3.53 -11.68 8.46
C SER A 4 3.24 -10.17 8.50
N PHE A 5 2.26 -9.68 7.74
CA PHE A 5 1.84 -8.27 7.83
C PHE A 5 0.94 -8.00 9.04
N THR A 6 0.17 -9.00 9.49
CA THR A 6 -0.92 -8.87 10.46
C THR A 6 -0.70 -9.63 11.77
N THR A 7 0.42 -10.35 11.93
CA THR A 7 0.85 -10.94 13.20
C THR A 7 1.72 -9.94 13.97
N PRO A 8 1.33 -9.50 15.18
CA PRO A 8 2.20 -8.74 16.07
C PRO A 8 3.44 -9.56 16.44
N LEU A 9 4.62 -8.97 16.37
CA LEU A 9 5.89 -9.60 16.73
C LEU A 9 6.72 -8.64 17.60
N PRO A 10 7.54 -9.17 18.54
CA PRO A 10 8.59 -8.38 19.18
C PRO A 10 9.48 -7.68 18.15
N HIS A 11 9.81 -6.42 18.37
CA HIS A 11 10.52 -5.57 17.39
C HIS A 11 11.77 -6.22 16.82
N ALA A 12 12.63 -6.80 17.68
CA ALA A 12 13.84 -7.49 17.25
C ALA A 12 13.54 -8.69 16.33
N GLN A 13 12.48 -9.46 16.60
CA GLN A 13 12.05 -10.57 15.75
C GLN A 13 11.51 -10.07 14.40
N ALA A 14 10.71 -9.01 14.41
CA ALA A 14 10.20 -8.37 13.18
C ALA A 14 11.34 -7.78 12.31
N ALA A 15 12.38 -7.24 12.94
CA ALA A 15 13.57 -6.73 12.24
C ALA A 15 14.41 -7.85 11.58
N LEU A 16 14.44 -9.05 12.18
CA LEU A 16 15.09 -10.24 11.62
C LEU A 16 14.28 -10.92 10.52
N LEU A 17 12.97 -10.64 10.42
CA LEU A 17 12.04 -11.21 9.44
C LEU A 17 11.53 -10.14 8.43
N PRO A 18 12.40 -9.62 7.54
CA PRO A 18 11.99 -8.65 6.53
C PRO A 18 11.05 -9.28 5.50
N LEU A 19 10.05 -8.50 5.12
CA LEU A 19 9.00 -8.84 4.15
C LEU A 19 9.62 -9.02 2.76
N ARG A 20 9.39 -10.18 2.13
CA ARG A 20 9.92 -10.50 0.79
C ARG A 20 9.08 -9.97 -0.38
N VAL A 21 7.85 -9.56 -0.09
CA VAL A 21 6.91 -8.98 -1.05
C VAL A 21 6.29 -7.78 -0.36
N LEU A 22 6.06 -6.68 -1.09
CA LEU A 22 5.36 -5.53 -0.53
C LEU A 22 3.89 -5.90 -0.25
N PRO A 23 3.27 -5.31 0.79
CA PRO A 23 1.86 -5.57 1.09
C PRO A 23 0.96 -5.23 -0.13
N PRO A 24 -0.06 -6.06 -0.39
CA PRO A 24 -1.13 -5.70 -1.32
C PRO A 24 -1.82 -4.40 -0.91
N ASN A 25 -2.47 -3.72 -1.86
CA ASN A 25 -3.22 -2.50 -1.59
C ASN A 25 -4.21 -2.71 -0.43
N ARG A 26 -4.25 -1.76 0.50
CA ARG A 26 -5.10 -1.75 1.73
C ARG A 26 -4.71 -2.77 2.82
N VAL A 27 -3.71 -3.62 2.63
CA VAL A 27 -3.20 -4.49 3.71
C VAL A 27 -2.41 -3.65 4.71
N ARG A 28 -2.83 -3.66 5.99
CA ARG A 28 -2.12 -3.03 7.09
C ARG A 28 -0.88 -3.85 7.46
N VAL A 29 0.24 -3.17 7.67
CA VAL A 29 1.43 -3.74 8.32
C VAL A 29 1.41 -3.32 9.78
N ILE A 30 1.33 -4.28 10.70
CA ILE A 30 1.19 -4.01 12.15
C ILE A 30 2.55 -3.66 12.77
N ASN A 31 3.62 -4.37 12.41
CA ASN A 31 4.93 -4.18 13.03
C ASN A 31 5.61 -2.90 12.48
N PRO A 32 5.93 -1.87 13.30
CA PRO A 32 6.44 -0.58 12.80
C PRO A 32 7.72 -0.67 11.98
N VAL A 33 8.61 -1.59 12.34
CA VAL A 33 9.88 -1.82 11.62
C VAL A 33 9.66 -2.40 10.22
N GLN A 34 8.66 -3.26 10.04
CA GLN A 34 8.24 -3.77 8.74
C GLN A 34 7.47 -2.71 7.94
N ALA A 35 6.69 -1.83 8.60
CA ALA A 35 6.08 -0.69 7.92
C ALA A 35 7.14 0.31 7.40
N LEU A 36 8.22 0.54 8.15
CA LEU A 36 9.39 1.31 7.70
C LEU A 36 10.05 0.63 6.49
N GLN A 37 10.24 -0.69 6.53
CA GLN A 37 10.78 -1.47 5.40
C GLN A 37 9.97 -1.27 4.11
N VAL A 38 8.63 -1.31 4.22
CA VAL A 38 7.69 -1.09 3.12
C VAL A 38 7.83 0.31 2.54
N VAL A 39 7.84 1.34 3.39
CA VAL A 39 8.05 2.73 2.94
C VAL A 39 9.37 2.86 2.19
N LEU A 40 10.48 2.35 2.74
CA LEU A 40 11.79 2.45 2.09
C LEU A 40 11.85 1.74 0.73
N THR A 41 11.20 0.59 0.61
CA THR A 41 11.14 -0.17 -0.66
C THR A 41 10.29 0.56 -1.71
N GLN A 42 9.13 1.09 -1.31
CA GLN A 42 8.28 1.92 -2.17
C GLN A 42 9.01 3.21 -2.63
N GLN A 43 9.84 3.82 -1.77
CA GLN A 43 10.61 5.02 -2.12
C GLN A 43 11.50 4.81 -3.34
N PHE A 44 12.26 3.69 -3.37
CA PHE A 44 13.14 3.35 -4.49
C PHE A 44 12.38 3.03 -5.79
N SER A 45 11.12 2.61 -5.68
CA SER A 45 10.25 2.33 -6.83
C SER A 45 9.76 3.61 -7.54
N ALA A 46 9.85 4.77 -6.91
CA ALA A 46 9.26 6.02 -7.38
C ALA A 46 10.29 7.08 -7.82
N ALA A 47 9.97 7.85 -8.86
CA ALA A 47 10.78 9.00 -9.31
C ALA A 47 11.01 10.02 -8.18
N GLY A 48 12.14 10.73 -8.18
CA GLY A 48 12.50 11.68 -7.12
C GLY A 48 12.91 11.04 -5.77
N TYR A 49 13.21 9.74 -5.74
CA TYR A 49 13.59 9.00 -4.53
C TYR A 49 14.70 9.70 -3.73
N ALA A 50 15.78 10.14 -4.39
CA ALA A 50 16.96 10.73 -3.74
C ALA A 50 16.59 11.86 -2.75
N ARG A 51 15.75 12.83 -3.15
CA ARG A 51 15.31 13.93 -2.28
C ARG A 51 14.51 13.43 -1.07
N ARG A 52 13.62 12.46 -1.26
CA ARG A 52 12.79 11.92 -0.17
C ARG A 52 13.62 11.08 0.81
N LEU A 53 14.63 10.36 0.32
CA LEU A 53 15.56 9.59 1.15
C LEU A 53 16.50 10.48 1.97
N LEU A 54 16.94 11.62 1.44
CA LEU A 54 17.62 12.66 2.23
C LEU A 54 16.70 13.22 3.32
N GLY A 55 15.42 13.45 2.99
CA GLY A 55 14.38 13.82 3.97
C GLY A 55 14.21 12.79 5.10
N LEU A 56 14.27 11.49 4.78
CA LEU A 56 14.24 10.41 5.78
C LEU A 56 15.54 10.30 6.59
N ALA A 57 16.71 10.46 5.96
CA ALA A 57 18.00 10.48 6.67
C ALA A 57 18.06 11.60 7.72
N ALA A 58 17.49 12.77 7.40
CA ALA A 58 17.37 13.91 8.31
C ALA A 58 16.40 13.67 9.49
N LEU A 59 15.54 12.65 9.42
CA LEU A 59 14.63 12.26 10.50
C LEU A 59 15.23 11.22 11.47
N MET A 60 16.35 10.57 11.11
CA MET A 60 17.00 9.55 11.94
C MET A 60 17.38 10.11 13.32
N PRO A 61 17.13 9.37 14.42
CA PRO A 61 17.24 9.89 15.79
C PRO A 61 18.68 10.14 16.25
N SER A 62 19.67 9.50 15.63
CA SER A 62 21.09 9.62 16.03
C SER A 62 22.04 9.60 14.82
N ASN A 63 23.29 9.99 15.02
CA ASN A 63 24.33 9.91 13.99
C ASN A 63 24.61 8.45 13.59
N GLU A 64 24.58 7.52 14.54
CA GLU A 64 24.81 6.09 14.26
C GLU A 64 23.66 5.48 13.43
N THR A 65 22.41 5.77 13.77
CA THR A 65 21.24 5.34 12.96
C THR A 65 21.27 5.99 11.58
N ARG A 66 21.67 7.25 11.46
CA ARG A 66 21.87 7.94 10.17
C ARG A 66 22.96 7.30 9.31
N GLN A 67 24.09 6.91 9.91
CA GLN A 67 25.16 6.20 9.20
C GLN A 67 24.71 4.81 8.75
N ALA A 68 24.07 4.03 9.64
CA ALA A 68 23.51 2.72 9.31
C ALA A 68 22.47 2.81 8.18
N PHE A 69 21.62 3.84 8.23
CA PHE A 69 20.67 4.19 7.17
C PHE A 69 21.40 4.43 5.86
N GLN A 70 22.35 5.36 5.81
CA GLN A 70 23.11 5.67 4.59
C GLN A 70 23.78 4.42 3.98
N ILE A 71 24.39 3.54 4.78
CA ILE A 71 25.01 2.30 4.28
C ILE A 71 23.95 1.37 3.66
N PHE A 72 22.80 1.20 4.30
CA PHE A 72 21.67 0.44 3.75
C PHE A 72 21.17 1.07 2.43
N MET A 73 21.01 2.39 2.39
CA MET A 73 20.52 3.11 1.21
C MET A 73 21.43 2.94 -0.01
N HIS A 74 22.75 3.03 0.15
CA HIS A 74 23.70 2.78 -0.96
C HIS A 74 23.66 1.31 -1.42
N THR A 75 23.45 0.36 -0.50
CA THR A 75 23.35 -1.08 -0.81
C THR A 75 22.13 -1.39 -1.68
N VAL A 76 20.98 -0.76 -1.40
CA VAL A 76 19.76 -0.93 -2.22
C VAL A 76 19.83 -0.10 -3.51
N LEU A 77 20.45 1.08 -3.49
CA LEU A 77 20.66 1.91 -4.68
C LEU A 77 21.46 1.17 -5.77
N ALA A 78 22.54 0.47 -5.40
CA ALA A 78 23.32 -0.32 -6.35
C ALA A 78 22.47 -1.36 -7.09
N ARG A 79 21.54 -2.01 -6.38
CA ARG A 79 20.61 -3.01 -6.95
C ARG A 79 19.57 -2.38 -7.85
N ARG A 80 19.02 -1.24 -7.45
CA ARG A 80 18.13 -0.43 -8.29
C ARG A 80 18.80 -0.02 -9.60
N LEU A 81 20.07 0.36 -9.57
CA LEU A 81 20.82 0.72 -10.77
C LEU A 81 21.09 -0.49 -11.68
N ALA A 82 21.30 -1.68 -11.12
CA ALA A 82 21.49 -2.92 -11.87
C ALA A 82 20.26 -3.37 -12.68
N VAL A 83 19.04 -2.88 -12.38
CA VAL A 83 17.83 -3.13 -13.18
C VAL A 83 17.85 -2.36 -14.52
N GLY A 84 18.70 -1.33 -14.65
CA GLY A 84 18.83 -0.51 -15.86
C GLY A 84 17.80 0.62 -15.99
N PRO A 85 18.04 1.58 -16.89
CA PRO A 85 17.25 2.81 -17.01
C PRO A 85 15.89 2.62 -17.69
N THR A 86 15.71 1.55 -18.48
CA THR A 86 14.50 1.26 -19.25
C THR A 86 13.50 0.35 -18.53
N ALA A 87 13.75 0.02 -17.26
CA ALA A 87 12.90 -0.86 -16.47
C ALA A 87 11.48 -0.30 -16.28
N THR A 88 10.46 -1.13 -16.49
CA THR A 88 9.07 -0.77 -16.18
C THR A 88 8.88 -0.63 -14.66
N ALA A 89 7.86 0.11 -14.23
CA ALA A 89 7.55 0.25 -12.80
C ALA A 89 7.32 -1.10 -12.10
N GLN A 90 6.74 -2.08 -12.79
CA GLN A 90 6.54 -3.43 -12.27
C GLN A 90 7.86 -4.22 -12.17
N ALA A 91 8.72 -4.15 -13.19
CA ALA A 91 10.03 -4.80 -13.17
C ALA A 91 10.92 -4.23 -12.06
N LEU A 92 10.92 -2.90 -11.89
CA LEU A 92 11.61 -2.24 -10.78
C LEU A 92 11.03 -2.64 -9.41
N ARG A 93 9.70 -2.79 -9.29
CA ARG A 93 9.08 -3.28 -8.05
C ARG A 93 9.55 -4.69 -7.71
N HIS A 94 9.45 -5.63 -8.65
CA HIS A 94 9.87 -7.02 -8.42
C HIS A 94 11.36 -7.09 -8.04
N ALA A 95 12.23 -6.39 -8.79
CA ALA A 95 13.66 -6.35 -8.47
C ALA A 95 13.94 -5.79 -7.06
N LEU A 96 13.16 -4.82 -6.59
CA LEU A 96 13.24 -4.28 -5.23
C LEU A 96 12.71 -5.25 -4.16
N GLU A 97 11.65 -6.00 -4.46
CA GLU A 97 11.16 -7.11 -3.62
C GLU A 97 12.24 -8.21 -3.52
N ASP A 98 12.85 -8.61 -4.64
CA ASP A 98 13.95 -9.57 -4.71
C ASP A 98 15.20 -9.13 -3.94
N THR A 99 15.48 -7.82 -3.79
CA THR A 99 16.62 -7.37 -2.97
C THR A 99 16.53 -7.85 -1.52
N TRP A 100 15.33 -8.07 -0.99
CA TRP A 100 15.14 -8.61 0.36
C TRP A 100 15.54 -10.08 0.47
N ALA A 101 15.72 -10.80 -0.63
CA ALA A 101 16.31 -12.14 -0.62
C ALA A 101 17.82 -12.13 -0.34
N ASP A 102 18.51 -11.01 -0.58
CA ASP A 102 19.98 -10.96 -0.51
C ASP A 102 20.53 -10.87 0.93
N PRO A 103 21.49 -11.72 1.33
CA PRO A 103 22.08 -11.70 2.67
C PRO A 103 22.74 -10.37 3.07
N LEU A 104 23.36 -9.63 2.14
CA LEU A 104 23.99 -8.35 2.41
C LEU A 104 22.94 -7.27 2.71
N VAL A 105 21.85 -7.23 1.94
CA VAL A 105 20.73 -6.29 2.19
C VAL A 105 20.15 -6.55 3.57
N ASN A 106 19.87 -7.82 3.89
CA ASN A 106 19.34 -8.21 5.19
C ASN A 106 20.30 -7.85 6.34
N ARG A 107 21.62 -8.08 6.20
CA ARG A 107 22.61 -7.66 7.21
C ARG A 107 22.68 -6.14 7.41
N ARG A 108 22.59 -5.34 6.33
CA ARG A 108 22.57 -3.86 6.44
C ARG A 108 21.26 -3.36 7.03
N TRP A 109 20.14 -3.96 6.65
CA TRP A 109 18.81 -3.70 7.21
C TRP A 109 18.78 -3.98 8.71
N GLN A 110 19.16 -5.19 9.14
CA GLN A 110 19.20 -5.58 10.55
C GLN A 110 20.10 -4.64 11.37
N ARG A 111 21.27 -4.23 10.83
CA ARG A 111 22.15 -3.26 11.49
C ARG A 111 21.46 -1.91 11.76
N LEU A 112 20.60 -1.44 10.86
CA LEU A 112 19.77 -0.24 11.04
C LEU A 112 18.58 -0.51 11.98
N ALA A 113 17.79 -1.54 11.68
CA ALA A 113 16.52 -1.85 12.33
C ALA A 113 16.68 -2.19 13.82
N LEU A 114 17.79 -2.82 14.21
CA LEU A 114 18.12 -3.14 15.60
C LEU A 114 18.74 -1.95 16.37
N ARG A 115 18.96 -0.79 15.72
CA ARG A 115 19.37 0.49 16.36
C ARG A 115 18.20 1.46 16.57
N LEU A 116 17.04 1.10 16.06
CA LEU A 116 15.77 1.77 16.31
C LEU A 116 14.97 0.86 17.25
N ASP A 117 14.13 1.43 18.09
CA ASP A 117 13.05 0.66 18.73
C ASP A 117 11.75 0.74 17.89
N ALA A 118 10.68 0.12 18.37
CA ALA A 118 9.38 0.17 17.70
C ALA A 118 8.85 1.62 17.63
N ALA A 119 8.99 2.39 18.71
CA ALA A 119 8.48 3.76 18.82
C ALA A 119 9.29 4.74 17.96
N ASP A 120 10.58 4.51 17.73
CA ASP A 120 11.39 5.22 16.74
C ASP A 120 10.86 4.99 15.34
N CYS A 121 10.56 3.73 14.98
CA CYS A 121 9.96 3.42 13.68
C CYS A 121 8.61 4.14 13.51
N GLU A 122 7.75 4.16 14.53
CA GLU A 122 6.49 4.91 14.50
C GLU A 122 6.71 6.43 14.38
N ARG A 123 7.57 7.02 15.21
CA ARG A 123 7.93 8.45 15.14
C ARG A 123 8.47 8.84 13.76
N LEU A 124 9.32 7.99 13.17
CA LEU A 124 9.85 8.16 11.82
C LEU A 124 8.74 8.13 10.77
N LEU A 125 7.85 7.14 10.82
CA LEU A 125 6.72 6.99 9.90
C LEU A 125 5.71 8.15 9.99
N GLN A 126 5.37 8.57 11.20
CA GLN A 126 4.51 9.73 11.45
C GLN A 126 5.13 11.02 10.90
N ARG A 127 6.41 11.29 11.16
CA ARG A 127 7.13 12.47 10.65
C ARG A 127 7.29 12.41 9.12
N ALA A 128 7.52 11.23 8.55
CA ALA A 128 7.59 11.02 7.11
C ALA A 128 6.25 11.29 6.43
N ALA A 129 5.13 10.82 7.00
CA ALA A 129 3.79 11.10 6.50
C ALA A 129 3.46 12.60 6.55
N ARG A 130 3.71 13.27 7.70
CA ARG A 130 3.52 14.72 7.85
C ARG A 130 4.35 15.56 6.88
N ARG A 131 5.56 15.10 6.51
CA ARG A 131 6.44 15.74 5.53
C ARG A 131 6.20 15.29 4.08
N GLN A 132 5.10 14.58 3.80
CA GLN A 132 4.75 14.04 2.47
C GLN A 132 5.90 13.24 1.82
N LEU A 133 6.72 12.56 2.63
CA LEU A 133 7.81 11.72 2.15
C LEU A 133 7.30 10.35 1.70
N VAL A 134 6.13 9.89 2.17
CA VAL A 134 5.57 8.58 1.84
C VAL A 134 4.98 8.59 0.42
N VAL A 135 5.11 7.48 -0.30
CA VAL A 135 4.66 7.30 -1.70
C VAL A 135 3.68 6.13 -1.83
N GLY A 136 3.01 6.03 -2.98
CA GLY A 136 2.17 4.86 -3.31
C GLY A 136 0.83 4.76 -2.58
N GLY A 137 0.30 5.87 -2.04
CA GLY A 137 -0.97 5.88 -1.30
C GLY A 137 -0.90 5.29 0.11
N SER A 138 0.27 4.86 0.57
CA SER A 138 0.53 4.45 1.94
C SER A 138 0.26 5.63 2.90
N ARG A 139 -0.67 5.45 3.85
CA ARG A 139 -1.01 6.44 4.89
C ARG A 139 -0.66 5.89 6.28
N TRP A 140 -0.21 6.76 7.17
CA TRP A 140 -0.13 6.43 8.59
C TRP A 140 -1.54 6.42 9.20
N VAL A 141 -1.84 5.41 10.03
CA VAL A 141 -3.10 5.25 10.77
C VAL A 141 -2.74 4.74 12.16
N SER A 142 -3.39 5.23 13.23
CA SER A 142 -3.15 4.71 14.58
C SER A 142 -3.73 3.29 14.73
N THR A 143 -3.33 2.58 15.78
CA THR A 143 -3.94 1.31 16.18
C THR A 143 -5.43 1.45 16.42
N GLU A 144 -5.84 2.50 17.13
CA GLU A 144 -7.21 2.78 17.55
C GLU A 144 -8.13 3.10 16.36
N THR A 145 -7.68 3.90 15.41
CA THR A 145 -8.46 4.32 14.23
C THR A 145 -8.40 3.34 13.06
N ALA A 146 -7.72 2.20 13.22
CA ALA A 146 -7.50 1.24 12.14
C ALA A 146 -8.78 0.51 11.69
N THR A 147 -9.78 0.41 12.57
CA THR A 147 -11.09 -0.23 12.31
C THR A 147 -12.17 0.76 11.88
N ASP A 148 -11.90 2.07 11.91
CA ASP A 148 -12.89 3.08 11.55
C ASP A 148 -13.27 2.94 10.06
N GLY A 149 -14.56 2.75 9.80
CA GLY A 149 -15.09 2.46 8.47
C GLY A 149 -14.95 1.01 7.98
N TRP A 150 -14.48 0.07 8.82
CA TRP A 150 -14.45 -1.37 8.50
C TRP A 150 -15.68 -2.13 9.00
N ALA A 151 -16.49 -1.53 9.87
CA ALA A 151 -17.77 -2.11 10.28
C ALA A 151 -18.68 -2.24 9.05
N LEU A 152 -19.01 -3.47 8.67
CA LEU A 152 -20.08 -3.73 7.72
C LEU A 152 -21.36 -3.12 8.28
N SER A 153 -21.94 -2.16 7.57
CA SER A 153 -23.20 -1.56 7.97
C SER A 153 -24.28 -2.65 8.06
N ALA A 154 -24.94 -2.76 9.21
CA ALA A 154 -25.82 -3.90 9.51
C ALA A 154 -26.99 -4.09 8.51
N GLY A 155 -27.33 -3.06 7.72
CA GLY A 155 -28.26 -3.15 6.59
C GLY A 155 -27.78 -4.03 5.43
N ALA A 156 -26.47 -4.13 5.19
CA ALA A 156 -25.91 -4.98 4.13
C ALA A 156 -26.12 -6.48 4.41
N ALA A 157 -26.17 -6.87 5.70
CA ALA A 157 -26.48 -8.25 6.10
C ALA A 157 -27.96 -8.61 5.88
N ARG A 158 -28.88 -7.65 6.00
CA ARG A 158 -30.33 -7.88 5.77
C ARG A 158 -30.68 -8.06 4.29
N LEU A 159 -30.04 -7.29 3.40
CA LEU A 159 -30.22 -7.43 1.94
C LEU A 159 -29.79 -8.80 1.39
N ALA A 160 -28.94 -9.55 2.11
CA ALA A 160 -28.60 -10.93 1.77
C ALA A 160 -29.61 -11.97 2.31
N GLY A 161 -30.42 -11.63 3.32
CA GLY A 161 -31.44 -12.50 3.91
C GLY A 161 -32.78 -12.45 3.17
N ASP A 162 -33.24 -11.26 2.78
CA ASP A 162 -34.56 -11.08 2.17
C ASP A 162 -34.67 -11.62 0.73
N ALA A 163 -33.55 -11.90 0.07
CA ALA A 163 -33.52 -12.52 -1.25
C ALA A 163 -33.93 -14.01 -1.27
N ALA A 164 -34.06 -14.65 -0.09
CA ALA A 164 -34.38 -16.08 0.03
C ALA A 164 -35.89 -16.39 0.20
N ALA A 165 -36.76 -15.38 0.21
CA ALA A 165 -38.18 -15.53 0.52
C ALA A 165 -39.12 -14.95 -0.56
N GLN A 166 -39.15 -15.58 -1.74
CA GLN A 166 -40.22 -15.38 -2.73
C GLN A 166 -41.09 -16.65 -2.83
N PRO A 167 -42.34 -16.65 -2.32
CA PRO A 167 -43.31 -17.70 -2.63
C PRO A 167 -43.84 -17.51 -4.06
N ALA A 168 -44.06 -18.63 -4.76
CA ALA A 168 -44.51 -18.62 -6.15
C ALA A 168 -46.06 -18.68 -6.29
N GLY A 169 -46.56 -17.99 -7.32
CA GLY A 169 -47.91 -18.14 -7.90
C GLY A 169 -48.96 -17.11 -7.45
N SER A 170 -50.02 -16.82 -8.22
CA SER A 170 -50.28 -17.01 -9.68
C SER A 170 -51.66 -16.44 -10.08
N GLY A 171 -51.75 -15.62 -11.14
CA GLY A 171 -53.03 -15.15 -11.75
C GLY A 171 -53.76 -14.01 -10.99
N THR A 172 -54.62 -13.14 -11.57
CA THR A 172 -55.12 -12.86 -12.96
C THR A 172 -55.84 -11.47 -12.96
N ALA A 173 -56.26 -10.81 -14.06
CA ALA A 173 -55.69 -10.59 -15.41
C ALA A 173 -56.57 -9.60 -16.25
N ALA A 174 -56.09 -8.39 -16.58
CA ALA A 174 -56.75 -7.44 -17.52
C ALA A 174 -55.69 -6.45 -18.11
N VAL A 175 -55.39 -6.39 -19.42
CA VAL A 175 -56.16 -5.84 -20.57
C VAL A 175 -56.23 -4.29 -20.52
N ALA A 176 -55.79 -3.49 -21.52
CA ALA A 176 -55.06 -3.73 -22.77
C ALA A 176 -54.50 -2.38 -23.36
N ALA A 177 -54.10 -2.39 -24.65
CA ALA A 177 -53.83 -1.26 -25.57
C ALA A 177 -52.36 -0.73 -25.72
N ARG A 178 -51.72 -1.24 -26.79
CA ARG A 178 -50.74 -0.56 -27.68
C ARG A 178 -51.51 0.06 -28.87
N PRO A 179 -50.90 0.77 -29.86
CA PRO A 179 -49.59 1.45 -29.95
C PRO A 179 -49.67 2.90 -30.54
N GLY A 180 -48.50 3.56 -30.73
CA GLY A 180 -48.32 4.72 -31.62
C GLY A 180 -47.91 6.02 -30.92
N ASN A 181 -47.21 6.98 -31.54
CA ASN A 181 -46.60 6.99 -32.88
C ASN A 181 -45.37 7.96 -32.89
N THR A 182 -44.55 7.83 -33.93
CA THR A 182 -43.36 8.63 -34.29
C THR A 182 -43.51 10.16 -34.27
N ARG A 183 -42.39 10.85 -33.96
CA ARG A 183 -41.86 12.13 -34.49
C ARG A 183 -40.65 12.53 -33.60
N SER A 184 -39.57 13.19 -34.06
CA SER A 184 -39.27 13.79 -35.37
C SER A 184 -37.77 13.70 -35.70
N ARG A 185 -37.42 13.68 -37.00
CA ARG A 185 -36.07 13.97 -37.52
C ARG A 185 -35.99 15.45 -37.95
N GLY A 186 -34.84 16.09 -37.70
CA GLY A 186 -34.28 17.15 -38.53
C GLY A 186 -32.76 16.98 -38.51
N SER A 187 -32.10 16.54 -39.58
CA SER A 187 -31.80 17.28 -40.83
C SER A 187 -30.92 18.50 -40.53
N GLN A 188 -29.59 18.38 -40.55
CA GLN A 188 -28.72 18.43 -41.75
C GLN A 188 -28.97 19.60 -42.70
N LYS A 189 -27.95 20.46 -42.81
CA LYS A 189 -27.37 21.12 -44.01
C LYS A 189 -26.26 22.06 -43.50
N LEU A 190 -25.19 22.42 -44.21
CA LEU A 190 -24.36 21.87 -45.29
C LEU A 190 -23.37 23.01 -45.60
N ALA A 191 -22.09 22.70 -45.83
CA ALA A 191 -21.07 23.46 -46.54
C ALA A 191 -21.09 25.01 -46.58
N SER A 192 -20.00 25.61 -46.10
CA SER A 192 -19.09 26.43 -46.93
C SER A 192 -17.67 26.27 -46.40
#